data_AF-A0AA51DR39-F1
#
_entry.id   AF-A0AA51DR39-F1
#
_cell.length_a   1.000
_cell.length_b   1.000
_cell.length_c   1.000
_cell.angle_alpha   90.00
_cell.angle_beta   90.00
_cell.angle_gamma   90.00
#
_symmetry.space_group_name_H-M   'P 1'
#
loop_
_entity.id
_entity.type
_entity.pdbx_description
1 polymer ?
#
loop_
_entity_poly.entity_id
_entity_poly.type
_entity_poly.pdbx_seq_one_letter_code
_entity_poly.pdbx_strand_id
1 'polypeptide(L)'
;MKIGEAKQIYSARFEEFWDQKLSLAKKKKALDEKINTTPNGKEVFSHEAVTLDLSYNAVSEKCEEYSNFLEQVMLTRSGLYNAEVAKQQGDIMSECARDTAKIMEVARRISRGGKVPAEDEKKLMEFSMVMYMSAKNAAMMNELKEKKQYTSLWDEEKGTEENPDPNEVADNGELTLDAPDAVDVSSVIASAVSDDESE
;
A
#
# COMPACT_ATOMS: atom_id res chain seq x y z
N MET A 1 2.27 -9.33 15.00
CA MET A 1 1.66 -10.02 13.84
C MET A 1 2.07 -9.27 12.57
N LYS A 2 2.31 -9.93 11.45
CA LYS A 2 2.60 -9.20 10.20
C LYS A 2 1.32 -8.59 9.63
N ILE A 3 1.44 -7.47 8.92
CA ILE A 3 0.32 -6.79 8.27
C ILE A 3 -0.39 -7.72 7.26
N GLY A 4 0.37 -8.48 6.47
CA GLY A 4 -0.20 -9.45 5.53
C GLY A 4 -0.99 -10.56 6.21
N GLU A 5 -0.49 -11.08 7.34
CA GLU A 5 -1.16 -12.10 8.15
C GLU A 5 -2.44 -11.55 8.78
N ALA A 6 -2.37 -10.36 9.38
CA ALA A 6 -3.51 -9.69 9.99
C ALA A 6 -4.62 -9.45 8.95
N LYS A 7 -4.28 -8.92 7.78
CA LYS A 7 -5.24 -8.72 6.70
C LYS A 7 -5.96 -10.02 6.34
N GLN A 8 -5.24 -11.12 6.16
CA GLN A 8 -5.84 -12.40 5.80
C GLN A 8 -6.78 -12.93 6.89
N ILE A 9 -6.32 -12.96 8.14
CA ILE A 9 -7.08 -13.50 9.27
C ILE A 9 -8.37 -12.71 9.46
N TYR A 10 -8.27 -11.38 9.56
CA TYR A 10 -9.40 -10.55 9.91
C TYR A 10 -10.36 -10.33 8.73
N SER A 11 -9.89 -10.43 7.48
CA SER A 11 -10.78 -10.41 6.31
C SER A 11 -11.67 -11.65 6.27
N ALA A 12 -11.10 -12.84 6.53
CA ALA A 12 -11.86 -14.08 6.62
C ALA A 12 -12.91 -14.03 7.75
N ARG A 13 -12.54 -13.47 8.92
CA ARG A 13 -13.48 -13.29 10.03
C ARG A 13 -14.57 -12.28 9.73
N PHE A 14 -14.23 -11.15 9.10
CA PHE A 14 -15.21 -10.17 8.67
C PHE A 14 -16.24 -10.79 7.71
N GLU A 15 -15.79 -11.56 6.71
CA GLU A 15 -16.68 -12.24 5.76
C GLU A 15 -17.63 -13.21 6.48
N GLU A 16 -17.12 -14.01 7.41
CA GLU A 16 -17.91 -14.95 8.20
C GLU A 16 -19.02 -14.25 9.02
N PHE A 17 -18.68 -13.17 9.72
CA PHE A 17 -19.63 -12.38 10.51
C PHE A 17 -20.62 -11.63 9.62
N TRP A 18 -20.17 -11.14 8.46
CA TRP A 18 -21.03 -10.47 7.50
C TRP A 18 -22.09 -11.40 6.91
N ASP A 19 -21.69 -12.62 6.53
CA ASP A 19 -22.61 -13.63 6.03
C ASP A 19 -23.65 -14.03 7.08
N GLN A 20 -23.21 -14.18 8.34
CA GLN A 20 -24.14 -14.44 9.42
C GLN A 20 -25.09 -13.27 9.66
N LYS A 21 -24.60 -12.03 9.68
CA LYS A 21 -25.44 -10.81 9.81
C LYS A 21 -26.52 -10.78 8.74
N LEU A 22 -26.16 -11.10 7.49
CA LEU A 22 -27.10 -11.18 6.38
C LEU A 22 -28.13 -12.30 6.58
N SER A 23 -27.72 -13.46 7.10
CA SER A 23 -28.61 -14.58 7.39
C SER A 23 -29.63 -14.22 8.49
N LEU A 24 -29.19 -13.54 9.56
CA LEU A 24 -30.03 -13.09 10.67
C LEU A 24 -31.02 -12.02 10.20
N ALA A 25 -30.58 -11.07 9.36
CA ALA A 25 -31.49 -10.09 8.75
C ALA A 25 -32.62 -10.75 7.95
N LYS A 26 -32.32 -11.81 7.19
CA LYS A 26 -33.34 -12.59 6.46
C LYS A 26 -34.32 -13.29 7.42
N LYS A 27 -33.81 -13.88 8.51
CA LYS A 27 -34.65 -14.52 9.54
C LYS A 27 -35.57 -13.53 10.23
N LYS A 28 -35.07 -12.34 10.59
CA LYS A 28 -35.87 -11.25 11.19
C LYS A 28 -37.01 -10.83 10.26
N LYS A 29 -36.72 -10.57 8.99
CA LYS A 29 -37.75 -10.24 8.00
C LYS A 29 -38.82 -11.32 7.85
N ALA A 30 -38.40 -12.60 7.81
CA ALA A 30 -39.34 -13.71 7.74
C ALA A 30 -40.19 -13.86 9.03
N LEU A 31 -39.62 -13.56 10.19
CA LEU A 31 -40.35 -13.53 11.46
C LEU A 31 -41.37 -12.39 11.48
N ASP A 32 -41.02 -11.20 11.01
CA ASP A 32 -41.93 -10.06 10.90
C ASP A 32 -43.15 -10.39 10.03
N GLU A 33 -42.94 -11.09 8.90
CA GLU A 33 -44.03 -11.57 8.04
C GLU A 33 -44.94 -12.58 8.79
N LYS A 34 -44.37 -13.48 9.60
CA LYS A 34 -45.15 -14.43 10.44
C LYS A 34 -45.93 -13.74 11.55
N ILE A 35 -45.34 -12.73 12.19
CA ILE A 35 -45.99 -11.93 13.24
C ILE A 35 -47.22 -11.22 12.66
N ASN A 36 -47.12 -10.68 11.45
CA ASN A 36 -48.21 -9.97 10.79
C ASN A 36 -49.34 -10.89 10.28
N THR A 37 -49.03 -12.16 9.99
CA THR A 37 -50.00 -13.14 9.45
C THR A 37 -50.68 -13.98 10.52
N THR A 38 -50.17 -13.98 11.75
CA THR A 38 -50.67 -14.80 12.86
C THR A 38 -51.55 -13.97 13.82
N PRO A 39 -52.76 -14.43 14.19
CA PRO A 39 -53.54 -13.79 15.25
C PRO A 39 -52.75 -13.81 16.56
N ASN A 40 -52.61 -12.64 17.20
CA ASN A 40 -51.77 -12.47 18.39
C ASN A 40 -50.27 -12.81 18.20
N GLY A 41 -49.76 -12.77 16.97
CA GLY A 41 -48.39 -13.17 16.62
C GLY A 41 -47.29 -12.43 17.41
N LYS A 42 -47.53 -11.18 17.83
CA LYS A 42 -46.57 -10.42 18.64
C LYS A 42 -46.28 -11.07 19.99
N GLU A 43 -47.29 -11.66 20.63
CA GLU A 43 -47.14 -12.31 21.94
C GLU A 43 -46.58 -13.72 21.78
N VAL A 44 -46.94 -14.41 20.69
CA VAL A 44 -46.47 -15.76 20.38
C VAL A 44 -44.98 -15.80 19.99
N PHE A 45 -44.51 -14.79 19.26
CA PHE A 45 -43.14 -14.74 18.74
C PHE A 45 -42.23 -13.75 19.49
N SER A 46 -42.63 -13.23 20.65
CA SER A 46 -41.85 -12.20 21.36
C SER A 46 -40.44 -12.69 21.71
N HIS A 47 -40.33 -13.90 22.27
CA HIS A 47 -39.05 -14.49 22.64
C HIS A 47 -38.16 -14.77 21.42
N GLU A 48 -38.73 -15.27 20.32
CA GLU A 48 -37.98 -15.51 19.07
C GLU A 48 -37.50 -14.18 18.46
N ALA A 49 -38.30 -13.11 18.57
CA ALA A 49 -37.92 -11.78 18.09
C ALA A 49 -36.78 -11.19 18.93
N VAL A 50 -36.87 -11.26 20.26
CA VAL A 50 -35.83 -10.77 21.19
C VAL A 50 -34.51 -11.51 20.96
N THR A 51 -34.54 -12.84 20.90
CA THR A 51 -33.33 -13.64 20.64
C THR A 51 -32.71 -13.36 19.26
N LEU A 52 -33.52 -13.14 18.22
CA LEU A 52 -33.03 -12.73 16.91
C LEU A 52 -32.49 -11.29 16.89
N ASP A 53 -33.07 -10.37 17.67
CA ASP A 53 -32.57 -9.01 17.82
C ASP A 53 -31.21 -8.99 18.53
N LEU A 54 -31.09 -9.68 19.67
CA LEU A 54 -29.85 -9.79 20.43
C LEU A 54 -28.72 -10.42 19.60
N SER A 55 -28.99 -11.56 18.96
CA SER A 55 -28.00 -12.23 18.10
C SER A 55 -27.59 -11.37 16.90
N TYR A 56 -28.52 -10.63 16.29
CA TYR A 56 -28.21 -9.71 15.19
C TYR A 56 -27.32 -8.56 15.64
N ASN A 57 -27.63 -7.96 16.80
CA ASN A 57 -26.86 -6.83 17.33
C ASN A 57 -25.43 -7.27 17.69
N ALA A 58 -25.27 -8.40 18.40
CA ALA A 58 -23.96 -8.91 18.78
C ALA A 58 -23.07 -9.26 17.56
N VAL A 59 -23.65 -9.88 16.53
CA VAL A 59 -22.92 -10.15 15.27
C VAL A 59 -22.60 -8.86 14.53
N SER A 60 -23.50 -7.85 14.58
CA SER A 60 -23.26 -6.54 13.97
C SER A 60 -22.10 -5.81 14.61
N GLU A 61 -22.03 -5.79 15.95
CA GLU A 61 -20.94 -5.15 16.70
C GLU A 61 -19.59 -5.76 16.35
N LYS A 62 -19.49 -7.09 16.37
CA LYS A 62 -18.24 -7.79 15.97
C LYS A 62 -17.87 -7.55 14.52
N CYS A 63 -18.85 -7.49 13.63
CA CYS A 63 -18.62 -7.15 12.23
C CYS A 63 -18.04 -5.73 12.07
N GLU A 64 -18.52 -4.76 12.85
CA GLU A 64 -18.01 -3.39 12.87
C GLU A 64 -16.60 -3.31 13.46
N GLU A 65 -16.33 -4.03 14.55
CA GLU A 65 -14.98 -4.14 15.14
C GLU A 65 -13.97 -4.66 14.11
N TYR A 66 -14.28 -5.76 13.42
CA TYR A 66 -13.39 -6.31 12.39
C TYR A 66 -13.23 -5.39 11.19
N SER A 67 -14.30 -4.70 10.77
CA SER A 67 -14.24 -3.71 9.70
C SER A 67 -13.30 -2.55 10.06
N ASN A 68 -13.45 -1.98 11.25
CA ASN A 68 -12.63 -0.87 11.73
C ASN A 68 -11.16 -1.29 11.86
N PHE A 69 -10.90 -2.48 12.37
CA PHE A 69 -9.54 -3.00 12.47
C PHE A 69 -8.91 -3.22 11.09
N LEU A 70 -9.64 -3.82 10.14
CA LEU A 70 -9.17 -4.00 8.77
C LEU A 70 -8.86 -2.67 8.08
N GLU A 71 -9.67 -1.64 8.31
CA GLU A 71 -9.39 -0.29 7.80
C GLU A 71 -8.05 0.21 8.33
N GLN A 72 -7.78 0.09 9.63
CA GLN A 72 -6.50 0.49 10.21
C GLN A 72 -5.32 -0.32 9.66
N VAL A 73 -5.46 -1.64 9.51
CA VAL A 73 -4.44 -2.50 8.89
C VAL A 73 -4.14 -2.04 7.46
N MET A 74 -5.17 -1.74 6.67
CA MET A 74 -5.02 -1.25 5.29
C MET A 74 -4.37 0.13 5.24
N LEU A 75 -4.69 1.03 6.17
CA LEU A 75 -4.07 2.35 6.29
C LEU A 75 -2.57 2.21 6.61
N THR A 76 -2.20 1.38 7.59
CA THR A 76 -0.79 1.13 7.93
C THR A 76 -0.04 0.51 6.75
N ARG A 77 -0.63 -0.50 6.09
CA ARG A 77 -0.06 -1.11 4.88
C ARG A 77 0.20 -0.08 3.78
N SER A 78 -0.78 0.77 3.52
CA SER A 78 -0.70 1.81 2.49
C SER A 78 0.37 2.84 2.82
N GLY A 79 0.52 3.19 4.11
CA GLY A 79 1.60 4.06 4.58
C GLY A 79 2.99 3.49 4.29
N LEU A 80 3.23 2.21 4.62
CA LEU A 80 4.50 1.54 4.36
C LEU A 80 4.79 1.39 2.86
N TYR A 81 3.78 1.00 2.08
CA TYR A 81 3.88 0.92 0.63
C TYR A 81 4.28 2.27 0.02
N ASN A 82 3.57 3.34 0.39
CA ASN A 82 3.85 4.68 -0.12
C ASN A 82 5.24 5.19 0.29
N ALA A 83 5.69 4.85 1.50
CA ALA A 83 7.02 5.20 1.97
C ALA A 83 8.12 4.52 1.14
N GLU A 84 7.97 3.22 0.85
CA GLU A 84 8.95 2.50 0.03
C GLU A 84 8.94 2.98 -1.43
N VAL A 85 7.75 3.21 -2.02
CA VAL A 85 7.65 3.82 -3.36
C VAL A 85 8.31 5.20 -3.40
N ALA A 86 8.10 6.04 -2.38
CA ALA A 86 8.72 7.36 -2.33
C ALA A 86 10.25 7.28 -2.21
N LYS A 87 10.76 6.30 -1.45
CA LYS A 87 12.20 6.04 -1.35
C LYS A 87 12.78 5.63 -2.71
N GLN A 88 12.17 4.66 -3.39
CA GLN A 88 12.61 4.21 -4.71
C GLN A 88 12.57 5.32 -5.75
N GLN A 89 11.52 6.15 -5.76
CA GLN A 89 11.46 7.33 -6.62
C GLN A 89 12.55 8.35 -6.28
N GLY A 90 12.86 8.53 -5.00
CA GLY A 90 13.96 9.38 -4.54
C GLY A 90 15.31 8.88 -5.02
N ASP A 91 15.55 7.57 -4.96
CA ASP A 91 16.79 6.95 -5.45
C ASP A 91 16.93 7.11 -6.97
N ILE A 92 15.86 6.83 -7.72
CA ILE A 92 15.80 7.07 -9.18
C ILE A 92 16.07 8.55 -9.50
N MET A 93 15.47 9.47 -8.75
CA MET A 93 15.68 10.90 -8.96
C MET A 93 17.13 11.32 -8.63
N SER A 94 17.74 10.71 -7.61
CA SER A 94 19.14 10.93 -7.24
C SER A 94 20.08 10.44 -8.33
N GLU A 95 19.86 9.24 -8.85
CA GLU A 95 20.62 8.68 -9.98
C GLU A 95 20.47 9.55 -11.23
N CYS A 96 19.24 9.92 -11.58
CA CYS A 96 18.97 10.82 -12.70
C CYS A 96 19.66 12.19 -12.53
N ALA A 97 19.66 12.75 -11.31
CA ALA A 97 20.36 14.00 -11.02
C ALA A 97 21.89 13.85 -11.15
N ARG A 98 22.46 12.74 -10.67
CA ARG A 98 23.90 12.45 -10.84
C ARG A 98 24.26 12.31 -12.31
N ASP A 99 23.47 11.58 -13.08
CA ASP A 99 23.72 11.41 -14.51
C ASP A 99 23.56 12.71 -15.28
N THR A 100 22.54 13.51 -14.95
CA THR A 100 22.38 14.86 -15.52
C THR A 100 23.59 15.74 -15.20
N ALA A 101 24.10 15.69 -13.96
CA ALA A 101 25.30 16.43 -13.57
C ALA A 101 26.56 15.94 -14.32
N LYS A 102 26.74 14.62 -14.49
CA LYS A 102 27.82 14.06 -15.30
C LYS A 102 27.72 14.54 -16.75
N ILE A 103 26.54 14.51 -17.36
CA ILE A 103 26.30 14.98 -18.74
C ILE A 103 26.64 16.47 -18.89
N MET A 104 26.20 17.31 -17.94
CA MET A 104 26.56 18.74 -17.92
C MET A 104 28.08 18.94 -17.79
N GLU A 105 28.76 18.13 -16.99
CA GLU A 105 30.21 18.17 -16.85
C GLU A 105 30.92 17.74 -18.14
N VAL A 106 30.42 16.72 -18.86
CA VAL A 106 30.93 16.35 -20.19
C VAL A 106 30.78 17.51 -21.16
N ALA A 107 29.59 18.12 -21.24
CA ALA A 107 29.36 19.28 -22.09
C ALA A 107 30.33 20.43 -21.76
N ARG A 108 30.60 20.66 -20.47
CA ARG A 108 31.57 21.66 -20.01
C ARG A 108 33.01 21.30 -20.42
N ARG A 109 33.41 20.04 -20.27
CA ARG A 109 34.74 19.53 -20.68
C ARG A 109 34.96 19.73 -22.18
N ILE A 110 33.97 19.38 -23.01
CA ILE A 110 34.00 19.60 -24.46
C ILE A 110 34.09 21.09 -24.77
N SER A 111 33.20 21.90 -24.20
CA SER A 111 33.14 23.36 -24.44
C SER A 111 34.46 24.08 -24.17
N ARG A 112 35.25 23.58 -23.22
CA ARG A 112 36.59 24.13 -22.88
C ARG A 112 37.71 23.66 -23.82
N GLY A 113 37.41 22.82 -24.81
CA GLY A 113 38.38 22.21 -25.71
C GLY A 113 39.04 20.94 -25.16
N GLY A 114 38.52 20.38 -24.07
CA GLY A 114 39.01 19.13 -23.48
C GLY A 114 38.66 17.89 -24.32
N LYS A 115 39.51 16.87 -24.27
CA LYS A 115 39.25 15.54 -24.84
C LYS A 115 38.56 14.67 -23.79
N VAL A 116 37.31 14.32 -24.04
CA VAL A 116 36.53 13.36 -23.24
C VAL A 116 36.47 12.00 -23.95
N PRO A 117 36.23 10.91 -23.21
CA PRO A 117 36.04 9.59 -23.79
C PRO A 117 34.83 9.53 -24.72
N ALA A 118 34.85 8.59 -25.66
CA ALA A 118 33.78 8.43 -26.65
C ALA A 118 32.43 8.03 -26.02
N GLU A 119 32.46 7.28 -24.91
CA GLU A 119 31.24 6.88 -24.18
C GLU A 119 30.53 8.09 -23.57
N ASP A 120 31.25 8.91 -22.81
CA ASP A 120 30.77 10.17 -22.24
C ASP A 120 30.19 11.11 -23.32
N GLU A 121 30.89 11.23 -24.45
CA GLU A 121 30.46 12.07 -25.58
C GLU A 121 29.16 11.54 -26.23
N LYS A 122 29.03 10.21 -26.35
CA LYS A 122 27.81 9.56 -26.84
C LYS A 122 26.64 9.78 -25.89
N LYS A 123 26.85 9.68 -24.56
CA LYS A 123 25.81 9.95 -23.55
C LYS A 123 25.30 11.40 -23.61
N LEU A 124 26.20 12.37 -23.82
CA LEU A 124 25.78 13.76 -24.06
C LEU A 124 24.95 13.93 -25.34
N MET A 125 25.37 13.26 -26.42
CA MET A 125 24.64 13.29 -27.69
C MET A 125 23.24 12.68 -27.59
N GLU A 126 23.12 11.54 -26.89
CA GLU A 126 21.85 10.85 -26.64
C GLU A 126 20.93 11.67 -25.73
N PHE A 127 21.48 12.35 -24.72
CA PHE A 127 20.71 13.25 -23.86
C PHE A 127 20.23 14.51 -24.60
N SER A 128 21.13 15.18 -25.32
CA SER A 128 20.79 16.38 -26.09
C SER A 128 21.83 16.68 -27.18
N MET A 129 21.45 16.37 -28.43
CA MET A 129 22.22 16.75 -29.62
C MET A 129 22.49 18.26 -29.68
N VAL A 130 21.52 19.09 -29.25
CA VAL A 130 21.68 20.56 -29.23
C VAL A 130 22.80 20.95 -28.27
N MET A 131 22.80 20.42 -27.05
CA MET A 131 23.85 20.70 -26.06
C MET A 131 25.22 20.22 -26.55
N TYR A 132 25.28 19.06 -27.19
CA TYR A 132 26.49 18.54 -27.82
C TYR A 132 27.05 19.50 -28.90
N MET A 133 26.21 19.96 -29.84
CA MET A 133 26.62 20.89 -30.89
C MET A 133 27.07 22.24 -30.31
N SER A 134 26.35 22.78 -29.32
CA SER A 134 26.75 24.01 -28.62
C SER A 134 28.13 23.84 -27.95
N ALA A 135 28.37 22.70 -27.31
CA ALA A 135 29.66 22.42 -26.68
C ALA A 135 30.79 22.32 -27.72
N LYS A 136 30.58 21.65 -28.85
CA LYS A 136 31.58 21.56 -29.94
C LYS A 136 31.87 22.93 -30.57
N ASN A 137 30.85 23.75 -30.80
CA ASN A 137 31.02 25.12 -31.31
C ASN A 137 31.84 25.98 -30.34
N ALA A 138 31.59 25.87 -29.03
CA ALA A 138 32.39 26.55 -28.01
C ALA A 138 33.84 26.02 -27.93
N ALA A 139 34.03 24.71 -28.14
CA ALA A 139 35.35 24.08 -28.19
C ALA A 139 36.22 24.66 -29.32
N MET A 140 35.61 24.90 -30.50
CA MET A 140 36.29 25.49 -31.67
C MET A 140 36.85 26.88 -31.35
N MET A 141 36.16 27.67 -30.53
CA MET A 141 36.64 28.99 -30.07
C MET A 141 37.75 28.91 -29.01
N ASN A 142 37.97 27.74 -28.41
CA ASN A 142 38.99 27.48 -27.40
C ASN A 142 40.17 26.66 -27.94
N GLU A 143 40.27 26.46 -29.26
CA GLU A 143 41.29 25.59 -29.88
C GLU A 143 42.74 25.96 -29.58
N LEU A 144 43.02 27.25 -29.35
CA LEU A 144 44.35 27.76 -29.05
C LEU A 144 44.82 27.44 -27.61
N LYS A 145 43.95 26.90 -26.75
CA LYS A 145 44.28 26.53 -25.37
C LYS A 145 44.73 25.07 -25.28
N GLU A 146 45.56 24.77 -24.29
CA GLU A 146 46.00 23.39 -24.03
C GLU A 146 44.81 22.45 -23.77
N LYS A 147 44.78 21.34 -24.52
CA LYS A 147 43.70 20.35 -24.45
C LYS A 147 43.96 19.38 -23.31
N LYS A 148 43.15 19.44 -22.26
CA LYS A 148 43.16 18.47 -21.17
C LYS A 148 42.46 17.19 -21.58
N GLN A 149 43.02 16.04 -21.22
CA GLN A 149 42.38 14.73 -21.38
C GLN A 149 41.66 14.37 -20.08
N TYR A 150 40.44 13.87 -20.19
CA TYR A 150 39.60 13.49 -19.06
C TYR A 150 39.31 11.99 -19.09
N THR A 151 39.19 11.39 -17.89
CA THR A 151 38.68 10.02 -17.71
C THR A 151 37.15 10.02 -17.72
N SER A 152 36.57 8.84 -17.99
CA SER A 152 35.13 8.62 -18.06
C SER A 152 34.49 8.89 -16.71
N LEU A 153 33.31 9.50 -16.73
CA LEU A 153 32.51 9.74 -15.52
C LEU A 153 31.64 8.54 -15.12
N TRP A 154 31.65 7.46 -15.91
CA TRP A 154 30.80 6.28 -15.71
C TRP A 154 31.56 4.98 -15.39
N ASP A 155 32.90 5.01 -15.29
CA ASP A 155 33.69 3.81 -14.99
C ASP A 155 33.50 3.26 -13.55
N GLU A 156 32.93 4.06 -12.62
CA GLU A 156 32.78 3.71 -11.19
C GLU A 156 31.35 3.34 -10.76
N GLU A 157 30.44 3.07 -11.69
CA GLU A 157 29.03 2.78 -11.39
C GLU A 157 28.89 1.40 -10.69
N LYS A 158 28.97 1.40 -9.35
CA LYS A 158 28.61 0.24 -8.54
C LYS A 158 27.12 -0.02 -8.69
N GLY A 159 26.77 -1.28 -8.95
CA GLY A 159 25.45 -1.74 -9.35
C GLY A 159 24.31 -1.17 -8.52
N THR A 160 23.23 -0.86 -9.22
CA THR A 160 21.92 -0.50 -8.70
C THR A 160 21.55 -1.51 -7.61
N GLU A 161 21.39 -1.04 -6.37
CA GLU A 161 20.87 -1.90 -5.31
C GLU A 161 19.50 -2.40 -5.75
N GLU A 162 19.28 -3.73 -5.69
CA GLU A 162 17.97 -4.29 -6.00
C GLU A 162 16.96 -3.77 -4.97
N ASN A 163 16.12 -2.84 -5.42
CA ASN A 163 15.05 -2.30 -4.59
C ASN A 163 14.01 -3.40 -4.32
N PRO A 164 13.65 -3.66 -3.04
CA PRO A 164 12.66 -4.68 -2.70
C PRO A 164 11.26 -4.32 -3.24
N ASP A 165 10.40 -5.32 -3.47
CA ASP A 165 9.02 -5.07 -3.89
C ASP A 165 8.27 -4.29 -2.80
N PRO A 166 7.71 -3.10 -3.09
CA PRO A 166 6.95 -2.32 -2.13
C PRO A 166 5.79 -3.09 -1.46
N ASN A 167 5.17 -4.06 -2.15
CA ASN A 167 4.14 -4.92 -1.57
C ASN A 167 4.71 -5.87 -0.51
N GLU A 168 5.86 -6.49 -0.79
CA GLU A 168 6.52 -7.38 0.17
C GLU A 168 6.96 -6.62 1.42
N VAL A 169 7.47 -5.39 1.26
CA VAL A 169 7.84 -4.54 2.40
C VAL A 169 6.61 -4.18 3.23
N ALA A 170 5.50 -3.80 2.57
CA ALA A 170 4.26 -3.45 3.25
C ALA A 170 3.61 -4.64 3.98
N ASP A 171 3.61 -5.82 3.36
CA ASP A 171 3.01 -7.05 3.93
C ASP A 171 3.86 -7.65 5.05
N ASN A 172 5.19 -7.51 4.99
CA ASN A 172 6.10 -7.92 6.06
C ASN A 172 6.21 -6.92 7.22
N GLY A 173 5.64 -5.72 7.08
CA GLY A 173 5.61 -4.73 8.16
C GLY A 173 4.97 -5.28 9.43
N GLU A 174 5.53 -4.91 10.58
CA GLU A 174 4.97 -5.29 11.87
C GLU A 174 3.75 -4.44 12.19
N LEU A 175 2.66 -5.11 12.56
CA LEU A 175 1.47 -4.47 13.07
C LEU A 175 1.59 -4.28 14.58
N THR A 176 1.54 -3.03 15.04
CA THR A 176 1.56 -2.64 16.45
C THR A 176 0.18 -2.28 17.01
N LEU A 177 -0.88 -2.46 16.22
CA LEU A 177 -2.26 -2.25 16.62
C LEU A 177 -2.73 -3.38 17.55
N ASP A 178 -3.59 -3.02 18.50
CA ASP A 178 -4.26 -4.02 19.33
C ASP A 178 -5.33 -4.72 18.49
N ALA A 179 -5.22 -6.03 18.39
CA ALA A 179 -5.99 -6.81 17.44
C ALA A 179 -7.26 -7.34 18.13
N PRO A 180 -8.45 -7.18 17.52
CA PRO A 180 -9.69 -7.67 18.13
C PRO A 180 -9.63 -9.19 18.28
N ASP A 181 -10.26 -9.71 19.32
CA ASP A 181 -10.30 -11.14 19.57
C ASP A 181 -10.93 -11.89 18.39
N ALA A 182 -10.24 -12.91 17.90
CA ALA A 182 -10.73 -13.77 16.83
C ALA A 182 -11.70 -14.82 17.40
N VAL A 183 -12.93 -14.40 17.68
CA VAL A 183 -14.00 -15.22 18.24
C VAL A 183 -14.82 -15.90 17.14
N ASP A 184 -15.45 -17.02 17.49
CA ASP A 184 -16.34 -17.74 16.60
C ASP A 184 -17.76 -17.15 16.62
N VAL A 185 -18.42 -17.11 15.47
CA VAL A 185 -19.78 -16.55 15.34
C VAL A 185 -20.77 -17.23 16.28
N SER A 186 -20.69 -18.55 16.44
CA SER A 186 -21.61 -19.29 17.31
C SER A 186 -21.41 -18.93 18.78
N SER A 187 -20.17 -18.67 19.18
CA SER A 187 -19.84 -18.27 20.56
C SER A 187 -20.39 -16.88 20.89
N VAL A 188 -20.35 -15.94 19.94
CA VAL A 188 -20.88 -14.58 20.11
C VAL A 188 -22.40 -14.60 20.25
N ILE A 189 -23.07 -15.39 19.39
CA ILE A 189 -24.53 -15.54 19.46
C ILE A 189 -24.94 -16.22 20.77
N ALA A 190 -24.22 -17.26 21.20
CA ALA A 190 -24.54 -17.96 22.45
C ALA A 190 -24.42 -17.04 23.66
N SER A 191 -23.35 -16.26 23.75
CA SER A 191 -23.16 -15.28 24.84
C SER A 191 -24.29 -14.25 24.88
N ALA A 192 -24.63 -13.67 23.73
CA ALA A 192 -25.65 -12.63 23.64
C ALA A 192 -27.06 -13.11 24.01
N VAL A 193 -27.35 -14.40 23.82
CA VAL A 193 -28.65 -15.00 24.16
C VAL A 193 -28.66 -15.54 25.60
N SER A 194 -27.53 -15.99 26.14
CA SER A 194 -27.43 -16.48 27.52
C SER A 194 -27.50 -15.37 28.56
N ASP A 195 -27.00 -14.18 28.23
CA ASP A 195 -26.98 -13.04 29.17
C ASP A 195 -28.41 -12.60 29.57
N ASP A 196 -29.42 -12.85 28.73
CA ASP A 196 -30.84 -12.54 28.95
C ASP A 196 -31.56 -13.57 29.85
N GLU A 197 -31.05 -14.81 29.99
CA GLU A 197 -31.64 -15.82 30.91
C GLU A 197 -31.17 -15.66 32.38
N SER A 198 -30.25 -14.73 32.64
CA SER A 198 -29.63 -14.49 33.95
C SER A 198 -30.13 -13.25 34.71
N GLU A 199 -31.08 -12.48 34.17
CA GLU A 199 -31.79 -11.38 34.85
C GLU A 199 -33.23 -11.74 35.24
#